data_AF-A0A6I1NXC3-F1
#
_entry.id   AF-A0A6I1NXC3-F1
#
_cell.length_a   1.000
_cell.length_b   1.000
_cell.length_c   1.000
_cell.angle_alpha   90.00
_cell.angle_beta   90.00
_cell.angle_gamma   90.00
#
_symmetry.space_group_name_H-M   'P 1'
#
loop_
_entity.id
_entity.type
_entity.pdbx_description
1 polymer ?
#
loop_
_entity_poly.entity_id
_entity_poly.type
_entity_poly.pdbx_seq_one_letter_code
_entity_poly.pdbx_strand_id
1 'polypeptide(L)'
;AASPAAWVALATLVVMEIVLGIDNLIFISILTNKLPVQHRQKARRIGIGMALILRLALLSTIAFIVQLTAPVLEIMGQAFSWKDMILIAGGLFLVWKATTEIHHSMDPAPEDPKTATSTVTLGFAAAIGQILMLDMVFSIDSIITAVGMTEHLPIMVIAVVVSVLVMLFAADPLAKLINDIATV
;
A
#
# COMPACT_ATOMS: atom_id res chain seq x y z
N ALA A 1 -24.52 -7.40 21.50
CA ALA A 1 -23.37 -7.36 22.44
C ALA A 1 -22.09 -7.40 21.62
N ALA A 2 -21.22 -6.40 21.74
CA ALA A 2 -19.95 -6.39 21.01
C ALA A 2 -19.06 -7.53 21.54
N SER A 3 -18.69 -8.48 20.68
CA SER A 3 -17.84 -9.59 21.10
C SER A 3 -16.43 -9.07 21.43
N PRO A 4 -15.81 -9.48 22.54
CA PRO A 4 -14.42 -9.12 22.85
C PRO A 4 -13.45 -9.47 21.71
N ALA A 5 -13.75 -10.53 20.96
CA ALA A 5 -13.00 -10.95 19.78
C ALA A 5 -12.99 -9.89 18.65
N ALA A 6 -14.09 -9.16 18.44
CA ALA A 6 -14.15 -8.13 17.40
C ALA A 6 -13.25 -6.93 17.73
N TRP A 7 -13.15 -6.55 19.01
CA TRP A 7 -12.25 -5.49 19.45
C TRP A 7 -10.78 -5.88 19.34
N VAL A 8 -10.44 -7.13 19.66
CA VAL A 8 -9.09 -7.65 19.47
C VAL A 8 -8.73 -7.71 18.00
N ALA A 9 -9.63 -8.23 17.14
CA ALA A 9 -9.42 -8.25 15.70
C ALA A 9 -9.22 -6.84 15.12
N LEU A 10 -10.02 -5.86 15.55
CA LEU A 10 -9.87 -4.46 15.16
C LEU A 10 -8.52 -3.91 15.59
N ALA A 11 -8.12 -4.12 16.84
CA ALA A 11 -6.85 -3.62 17.36
C ALA A 11 -5.66 -4.23 16.59
N THR A 12 -5.66 -5.54 16.38
CA THR A 12 -4.63 -6.24 15.60
C THR A 12 -4.57 -5.71 14.17
N LEU A 13 -5.71 -5.53 13.50
CA LEU A 13 -5.76 -4.98 12.15
C LEU A 13 -5.25 -3.55 12.08
N VAL A 14 -5.62 -2.69 13.02
CA VAL A 14 -5.10 -1.32 13.09
C VAL A 14 -3.59 -1.33 13.25
N VAL A 15 -3.05 -2.16 14.14
CA VAL A 15 -1.60 -2.27 14.34
C VAL A 15 -0.92 -2.76 13.06
N MET A 16 -1.41 -3.84 12.44
CA MET A 16 -0.84 -4.37 11.21
C MET A 16 -0.90 -3.35 10.06
N GLU A 17 -2.01 -2.63 9.91
CA GLU A 17 -2.14 -1.59 8.88
C GLU A 17 -1.25 -0.39 9.14
N ILE A 18 -0.96 -0.04 10.40
CA ILE A 18 0.00 1.02 10.71
C ILE A 18 1.41 0.54 10.38
N VAL A 19 1.79 -0.68 10.80
CA VAL A 19 3.12 -1.24 10.54
C VAL A 19 3.40 -1.34 9.05
N LEU A 20 2.47 -1.93 8.28
CA LEU A 20 2.57 -2.04 6.82
C LEU A 20 2.40 -0.67 6.13
N GLY A 21 1.61 0.23 6.71
CA GLY A 21 1.39 1.58 6.19
C GLY A 21 2.59 2.51 6.30
N ILE A 22 3.51 2.25 7.23
CA ILE A 22 4.77 3.01 7.35
C ILE A 22 5.60 2.90 6.07
N ASP A 23 5.66 1.72 5.45
CA ASP A 23 6.40 1.51 4.20
C ASP A 23 5.90 2.43 3.10
N ASN A 24 4.57 2.51 2.93
CA ASN A 24 3.94 3.42 1.97
C ASN A 24 4.29 4.89 2.25
N LEU A 25 4.35 5.29 3.52
CA LEU A 25 4.73 6.63 3.90
C LEU A 25 6.21 6.94 3.64
N ILE A 26 7.09 5.96 3.85
CA ILE A 26 8.52 6.05 3.51
C ILE A 26 8.68 6.30 2.02
N PHE A 27 7.98 5.55 1.16
CA PHE A 27 8.03 5.75 -0.30
C PHE A 27 7.52 7.13 -0.71
N ILE A 28 6.39 7.59 -0.17
CA ILE A 28 5.86 8.94 -0.40
C ILE A 28 6.90 9.99 0.02
N SER A 29 7.54 9.82 1.18
CA SER A 29 8.57 10.74 1.66
C SER A 29 9.77 10.77 0.72
N ILE A 30 10.29 9.61 0.31
CA ILE A 30 11.44 9.50 -0.61
C ILE A 30 11.12 10.18 -1.95
N LEU A 31 9.97 9.90 -2.56
CA LEU A 31 9.58 10.48 -3.84
C LEU A 31 9.34 11.98 -3.75
N THR A 32 8.70 12.45 -2.68
CA THR A 32 8.47 13.88 -2.49
C THR A 32 9.75 14.64 -2.16
N ASN A 33 10.75 14.01 -1.52
CA ASN A 33 12.05 14.63 -1.26
C ASN A 33 12.85 14.90 -2.55
N LYS A 34 12.53 14.22 -3.67
CA LYS A 34 13.11 14.52 -4.99
C LYS A 34 12.54 15.80 -5.64
N LEU A 35 11.45 16.35 -5.09
CA LEU A 35 10.87 17.62 -5.55
C LEU A 35 11.61 18.83 -4.97
N PRO A 36 11.51 20.02 -5.60
CA PRO A 36 11.99 21.27 -5.01
C PRO A 36 11.35 21.50 -3.63
N VAL A 37 12.12 22.05 -2.67
CA VAL A 37 11.73 22.22 -1.26
C VAL A 37 10.35 22.88 -1.11
N GLN A 38 10.03 23.83 -1.97
CA GLN A 38 8.76 24.57 -1.99
C GLN A 38 7.53 23.69 -2.29
N HIS A 39 7.72 22.56 -2.99
CA HIS A 39 6.65 21.64 -3.40
C HIS A 39 6.56 20.39 -2.54
N ARG A 40 7.60 20.01 -1.79
CA ARG A 40 7.65 18.73 -1.04
C ARG A 40 6.47 18.55 -0.09
N GLN A 41 6.19 19.55 0.75
CA GLN A 41 5.13 19.46 1.75
C GLN A 41 3.74 19.38 1.11
N LYS A 42 3.49 20.16 0.05
CA LYS A 42 2.23 20.11 -0.71
C LYS A 42 2.07 18.77 -1.41
N ALA A 43 3.11 18.29 -2.09
CA ALA A 43 3.11 17.01 -2.79
C ALA A 43 2.85 15.85 -1.83
N ARG A 44 3.39 15.89 -0.62
CA ARG A 44 3.15 14.88 0.41
C ARG A 44 1.71 14.86 0.87
N ARG A 45 1.16 16.01 1.27
CA ARG A 45 -0.23 16.10 1.75
C ARG A 45 -1.22 15.68 0.68
N ILE A 46 -1.00 16.16 -0.55
CA ILE A 46 -1.84 15.82 -1.70
C ILE A 46 -1.68 14.34 -2.05
N GLY A 47 -0.45 13.83 -2.10
CA GLY A 47 -0.14 12.42 -2.35
C GLY A 47 -0.82 11.48 -1.34
N ILE A 48 -0.69 11.75 -0.03
CA ILE A 48 -1.35 10.95 1.02
C ILE A 48 -2.87 11.05 0.91
N GLY A 49 -3.41 12.23 0.64
CA GLY A 49 -4.86 12.43 0.47
C GLY A 49 -5.42 11.65 -0.72
N MET A 50 -4.71 11.64 -1.85
CA MET A 50 -5.15 10.88 -3.04
C MET A 50 -4.91 9.38 -2.89
N ALA A 51 -3.81 8.97 -2.26
CA ALA A 51 -3.55 7.58 -1.88
C ALA A 51 -4.66 7.02 -0.99
N LEU A 52 -5.14 7.82 -0.01
CA LEU A 52 -6.29 7.44 0.81
C LEU A 52 -7.55 7.17 -0.02
N ILE A 53 -7.89 8.08 -0.94
CA ILE A 53 -9.06 7.93 -1.80
C ILE A 53 -8.93 6.65 -2.63
N LEU A 54 -7.76 6.41 -3.20
CA LEU A 54 -7.47 5.20 -3.97
C LEU A 54 -7.61 3.95 -3.10
N ARG A 55 -7.08 3.97 -1.88
CA ARG A 55 -7.15 2.85 -0.94
C ARG A 55 -8.58 2.53 -0.51
N LEU A 56 -9.40 3.54 -0.22
CA LEU A 56 -10.82 3.35 0.09
C LEU A 56 -11.60 2.85 -1.13
N ALA A 57 -11.27 3.30 -2.34
CA ALA A 57 -11.88 2.81 -3.57
C ALA A 57 -11.51 1.34 -3.82
N LEU A 58 -10.24 0.95 -3.65
CA LEU A 58 -9.79 -0.43 -3.75
C LEU A 58 -10.42 -1.32 -2.68
N LEU A 59 -10.45 -0.86 -1.43
CA LEU A 59 -11.11 -1.58 -0.35
C LEU A 59 -12.61 -1.73 -0.62
N SER A 60 -13.29 -0.71 -1.14
CA SER A 60 -14.72 -0.79 -1.49
C SER A 60 -14.97 -1.77 -2.64
N THR A 61 -14.06 -1.79 -3.62
CA THR A 61 -14.10 -2.74 -4.75
C THR A 61 -13.92 -4.18 -4.24
N ILE A 62 -12.94 -4.41 -3.36
CA ILE A 62 -12.68 -5.72 -2.78
C ILE A 62 -13.80 -6.13 -1.82
N ALA A 63 -14.33 -5.19 -1.02
CA ALA A 63 -15.50 -5.38 -0.17
C ALA A 63 -16.72 -5.85 -0.96
N PHE A 64 -16.93 -5.28 -2.15
CA PHE A 64 -17.98 -5.72 -3.08
C PHE A 64 -17.69 -7.12 -3.63
N ILE A 65 -16.45 -7.40 -4.02
CA ILE A 65 -16.09 -8.72 -4.57
C ILE A 65 -16.14 -9.83 -3.50
N VAL A 66 -15.74 -9.55 -2.26
CA VAL A 66 -15.78 -10.51 -1.14
C VAL A 66 -17.22 -10.87 -0.75
N GLN A 67 -18.20 -9.98 -0.98
CA GLN A 67 -19.62 -10.32 -0.82
C GLN A 67 -20.12 -11.29 -1.90
N LEU A 68 -19.40 -11.45 -3.02
CA LEU A 68 -19.66 -12.50 -4.01
C LEU A 68 -19.10 -13.84 -3.51
N THR A 69 -19.61 -14.31 -2.37
CA THR A 69 -19.28 -15.62 -1.78
C THR A 69 -19.88 -16.79 -2.54
N ALA A 70 -20.68 -16.53 -3.59
CA ALA A 70 -21.23 -17.57 -4.44
C ALA A 70 -20.08 -18.40 -5.05
N PRO A 71 -20.09 -19.73 -4.90
CA PRO A 71 -19.04 -20.58 -5.44
C PRO A 71 -19.07 -20.51 -6.97
N VAL A 72 -17.92 -20.15 -7.54
CA VAL A 72 -17.76 -19.91 -8.99
C VAL A 72 -17.30 -21.18 -9.69
N LEU A 73 -16.45 -21.95 -9.00
CA LEU A 73 -15.83 -23.17 -9.47
C LEU A 73 -15.75 -24.17 -8.32
N GLU A 74 -16.25 -25.38 -8.51
CA GLU A 74 -15.95 -26.50 -7.62
C GLU A 74 -14.89 -27.39 -8.28
N ILE A 75 -13.74 -27.54 -7.61
CA ILE A 75 -12.66 -28.42 -8.06
C ILE A 75 -12.38 -29.41 -6.94
N MET A 76 -12.45 -30.71 -7.25
CA MET A 76 -12.19 -31.81 -6.30
C MET A 76 -13.03 -31.73 -4.99
N GLY A 77 -14.26 -31.22 -5.06
CA GLY A 77 -15.16 -31.08 -3.91
C GLY A 77 -14.85 -29.88 -2.99
N GLN A 78 -13.92 -29.00 -3.40
CA GLN A 78 -13.67 -27.71 -2.75
C GLN A 78 -14.29 -26.60 -3.61
N ALA A 79 -15.14 -25.80 -3.00
CA ALA A 79 -15.80 -24.66 -3.62
C ALA A 79 -14.89 -23.44 -3.58
N PHE A 80 -14.46 -22.95 -4.74
CA PHE A 80 -13.68 -21.72 -4.87
C PHE A 80 -14.61 -20.53 -5.10
N SER A 81 -14.52 -19.55 -4.20
CA SER A 81 -15.21 -18.27 -4.31
C SER A 81 -14.35 -17.24 -5.07
N TRP A 82 -14.96 -16.13 -5.48
CA TRP A 82 -14.22 -15.00 -6.07
C TRP A 82 -13.16 -14.43 -5.11
N LYS A 83 -13.41 -14.47 -3.79
CA LYS A 83 -12.43 -14.10 -2.76
C LYS A 83 -11.17 -14.95 -2.87
N ASP A 84 -11.32 -16.28 -2.98
CA ASP A 84 -10.19 -17.21 -3.01
C ASP A 84 -9.35 -17.03 -4.28
N MET A 85 -10.00 -16.82 -5.43
CA MET A 85 -9.31 -16.51 -6.68
C MET A 85 -8.47 -15.24 -6.58
N ILE A 86 -9.00 -14.17 -5.97
CA ILE A 86 -8.27 -12.91 -5.80
C ILE A 86 -7.12 -13.06 -4.82
N LEU A 87 -7.32 -13.76 -3.70
CA LEU A 87 -6.24 -14.01 -2.73
C LEU A 87 -5.10 -14.82 -3.36
N ILE A 88 -5.41 -15.85 -4.15
CA ILE A 88 -4.41 -16.65 -4.85
C ILE A 88 -3.69 -15.81 -5.92
N ALA A 89 -4.44 -15.09 -6.77
CA ALA A 89 -3.86 -14.27 -7.83
C ALA A 89 -3.01 -13.11 -7.27
N GLY A 90 -3.52 -12.42 -6.25
CA GLY A 90 -2.83 -11.33 -5.57
C GLY A 90 -1.59 -11.81 -4.82
N GLY A 91 -1.70 -12.92 -4.07
CA GLY A 91 -0.55 -13.53 -3.40
C GLY A 91 0.55 -13.96 -4.37
N LEU A 92 0.20 -14.61 -5.48
CA LEU A 92 1.15 -14.97 -6.54
C LEU A 92 1.78 -13.74 -7.20
N PHE A 93 0.99 -12.70 -7.44
CA PHE A 93 1.48 -11.44 -7.99
C PHE A 93 2.53 -10.80 -7.06
N LEU A 94 2.29 -10.79 -5.74
CA LEU A 94 3.23 -10.26 -4.76
C LEU A 94 4.52 -11.09 -4.70
N VAL A 95 4.43 -12.42 -4.71
CA VAL A 95 5.60 -13.31 -4.75
C VAL A 95 6.42 -13.07 -6.03
N TRP A 96 5.76 -12.96 -7.18
CA TRP A 96 6.43 -12.66 -8.44
C TRP A 96 7.12 -11.29 -8.38
N LYS A 97 6.43 -10.24 -7.94
CA LYS A 97 7.00 -8.90 -7.81
C LYS A 97 8.19 -8.88 -6.86
N ALA A 98 8.06 -9.46 -5.67
CA ALA A 98 9.15 -9.55 -4.70
C ALA A 98 10.36 -10.31 -5.28
N THR A 99 10.14 -11.43 -5.97
CA THR A 99 11.21 -12.21 -6.61
C THR A 99 11.90 -11.40 -7.71
N THR A 100 11.14 -10.66 -8.50
CA THR A 100 11.67 -9.84 -9.60
C THR A 100 12.47 -8.65 -9.08
N GLU A 101 12.01 -8.03 -7.99
CA GLU A 101 12.72 -6.92 -7.32
C GLU A 101 14.04 -7.40 -6.70
N ILE A 102 14.03 -8.57 -6.04
CA ILE A 102 15.22 -9.20 -5.49
C ILE A 102 16.20 -9.55 -6.62
N HIS A 103 15.73 -10.15 -7.72
CA HIS A 103 16.60 -10.52 -8.83
C HIS A 103 17.28 -9.31 -9.48
N HIS A 104 16.54 -8.21 -9.69
CA HIS A 104 17.13 -6.96 -10.19
C HIS A 104 18.10 -6.30 -9.20
N SER A 105 17.89 -6.46 -7.90
CA SER A 105 18.81 -5.94 -6.87
C SER A 105 20.10 -6.76 -6.76
N MET A 106 20.14 -7.97 -7.34
CA MET A 106 21.23 -8.93 -7.21
C MET A 106 22.06 -9.10 -8.49
N ASP A 107 21.65 -8.53 -9.62
CA ASP A 107 22.41 -8.59 -10.87
C ASP A 107 23.27 -7.31 -11.01
N PRO A 108 24.60 -7.37 -10.82
CA PRO A 108 25.49 -6.24 -11.09
C PRO A 108 25.71 -6.19 -12.60
N ALA A 109 24.69 -5.80 -13.37
CA ALA A 109 24.92 -5.42 -14.75
C ALA A 109 25.78 -4.14 -14.74
N PRO A 110 26.85 -4.08 -15.55
CA PRO A 110 27.70 -2.90 -15.62
C PRO A 110 26.83 -1.72 -16.04
N GLU A 111 26.92 -0.64 -15.28
CA GLU A 111 26.32 0.65 -15.64
C GLU A 111 26.73 1.00 -17.07
N ASP A 112 25.81 0.85 -18.02
CA ASP A 112 25.97 1.42 -19.34
C ASP A 112 25.78 2.95 -19.15
N PRO A 113 26.81 3.80 -19.35
CA PRO A 113 26.78 5.22 -18.94
C PRO A 113 25.87 6.10 -19.82
N LYS A 114 24.92 5.51 -20.56
CA LYS A 114 24.14 6.16 -21.60
C LYS A 114 22.66 6.35 -21.30
N THR A 115 22.23 6.03 -20.08
CA THR A 115 21.10 6.75 -19.50
C THR A 115 21.66 7.67 -18.45
N ALA A 116 22.42 8.68 -18.90
CA ALA A 116 22.48 9.93 -18.17
C ALA A 116 21.02 10.28 -17.87
N THR A 117 20.62 10.01 -16.63
CA THR A 117 19.53 10.65 -15.95
C THR A 117 19.81 12.13 -16.13
N SER A 118 19.36 12.67 -17.26
CA SER A 118 18.83 14.02 -17.29
C SER A 118 18.08 14.12 -15.99
N THR A 119 18.58 15.00 -15.14
CA THR A 119 17.94 15.49 -13.92
C THR A 119 16.61 16.08 -14.37
N VAL A 120 15.68 15.22 -14.79
CA VAL A 120 14.28 15.51 -14.95
C VAL A 120 13.89 15.72 -13.52
N THR A 121 13.93 16.97 -13.10
CA THR A 121 13.17 17.46 -11.98
C THR A 121 11.81 16.83 -12.13
N LEU A 122 11.55 15.82 -11.30
CA LEU A 122 10.38 14.99 -11.45
C LEU A 122 9.21 15.96 -11.35
N GLY A 123 8.47 16.14 -12.44
CA GLY A 123 7.41 17.13 -12.46
C GLY A 123 6.44 16.81 -11.32
N PHE A 124 5.87 17.83 -10.68
CA PHE A 124 4.95 17.64 -9.55
C PHE A 124 3.88 16.57 -9.86
N ALA A 125 3.30 16.63 -11.07
CA ALA A 125 2.31 15.65 -11.55
C ALA A 125 2.90 14.24 -11.74
N ALA A 126 4.13 14.11 -12.24
CA ALA A 126 4.80 12.82 -12.41
C ALA A 126 5.12 12.18 -11.05
N ALA A 127 5.51 12.98 -10.05
CA ALA A 127 5.77 12.50 -8.69
C ALA A 127 4.49 11.99 -8.03
N ILE A 128 3.39 12.75 -8.20
CA ILE A 128 2.06 12.31 -7.79
C ILE A 128 1.64 11.01 -8.49
N GLY A 129 1.83 10.91 -9.81
CA GLY A 129 1.51 9.69 -10.56
C GLY A 129 2.28 8.47 -10.09
N GLN A 130 3.59 8.62 -9.81
CA GLN A 130 4.42 7.55 -9.26
C GLN A 130 3.98 7.14 -7.85
N ILE A 131 3.64 8.11 -7.00
CA ILE A 131 3.10 7.85 -5.66
C ILE A 131 1.83 7.01 -5.78
N LEU A 132 0.89 7.39 -6.65
CA LEU A 132 -0.37 6.67 -6.82
C LEU A 132 -0.18 5.27 -7.40
N MET A 133 0.75 5.10 -8.35
CA MET A 133 1.05 3.78 -8.92
C MET A 133 1.66 2.85 -7.88
N LEU A 134 2.63 3.32 -7.09
CA LEU A 134 3.25 2.52 -6.03
C LEU A 134 2.29 2.22 -4.89
N ASP A 135 1.51 3.22 -4.46
CA ASP A 135 0.45 3.05 -3.45
C ASP A 135 -0.59 2.01 -3.89
N MET A 136 -0.95 1.97 -5.17
CA MET A 136 -1.84 0.93 -5.71
C MET A 136 -1.27 -0.48 -5.48
N VAL A 137 0.03 -0.67 -5.69
CA VAL A 137 0.67 -1.98 -5.50
C VAL A 137 0.73 -2.35 -4.01
N PHE A 138 1.12 -1.41 -3.15
CA PHE A 138 1.21 -1.66 -1.70
C PHE A 138 -0.16 -1.81 -1.03
N SER A 139 -1.15 -1.05 -1.48
CA SER A 139 -2.51 -1.13 -0.95
C SER A 139 -3.14 -2.49 -1.23
N ILE A 140 -2.86 -3.11 -2.37
CA ILE A 140 -3.33 -4.48 -2.67
C ILE A 140 -2.82 -5.48 -1.62
N ASP A 141 -1.54 -5.43 -1.25
CA ASP A 141 -0.95 -6.33 -0.24
C ASP A 141 -1.61 -6.17 1.14
N SER A 142 -1.70 -4.92 1.61
CA SER A 142 -2.36 -4.62 2.88
C SER A 142 -3.82 -5.07 2.93
N ILE A 143 -4.57 -4.91 1.83
CA ILE A 143 -5.98 -5.33 1.77
C ILE A 143 -6.08 -6.86 1.73
N ILE A 144 -5.24 -7.55 0.97
CA ILE A 144 -5.18 -9.03 0.96
C ILE A 144 -4.91 -9.56 2.36
N THR A 145 -3.96 -8.95 3.07
CA THR A 145 -3.64 -9.30 4.44
C THR A 145 -4.84 -9.07 5.37
N ALA A 146 -5.54 -7.93 5.25
CA ALA A 146 -6.72 -7.63 6.05
C ALA A 146 -7.88 -8.62 5.82
N VAL A 147 -8.14 -8.97 4.55
CA VAL A 147 -9.15 -9.96 4.14
C VAL A 147 -8.79 -11.37 4.61
N GLY A 148 -7.49 -11.68 4.73
CA GLY A 148 -7.00 -12.92 5.31
C GLY A 148 -7.14 -13.00 6.83
N MET A 149 -7.11 -11.85 7.54
CA MET A 149 -7.16 -11.79 9.00
C MET A 149 -8.58 -11.70 9.59
N THR A 150 -9.55 -11.14 8.86
CA THR A 150 -10.94 -11.06 9.34
C THR A 150 -11.95 -11.12 8.20
N GLU A 151 -13.12 -11.69 8.49
CA GLU A 151 -14.27 -11.68 7.58
C GLU A 151 -15.19 -10.48 7.82
N HIS A 152 -14.97 -9.72 8.89
CA HIS A 152 -15.80 -8.59 9.26
C HIS A 152 -15.41 -7.33 8.46
N LEU A 153 -16.11 -7.11 7.36
CA LEU A 153 -15.94 -5.96 6.48
C LEU A 153 -15.97 -4.59 7.20
N PRO A 154 -16.88 -4.32 8.15
CA PRO A 154 -16.84 -3.06 8.89
C PRO A 154 -15.56 -2.87 9.72
N ILE A 155 -14.99 -3.95 10.26
CA ILE A 155 -13.75 -3.91 11.04
C ILE A 155 -12.58 -3.52 10.13
N MET A 156 -12.50 -4.09 8.93
CA MET A 156 -11.47 -3.73 7.94
C MET A 156 -11.55 -2.25 7.55
N VAL A 157 -12.74 -1.75 7.23
CA VAL A 157 -12.95 -0.34 6.87
C VAL A 157 -12.49 0.58 8.00
N ILE A 158 -12.93 0.31 9.24
CA ILE A 158 -12.57 1.13 10.40
C ILE A 158 -11.05 1.08 10.62
N ALA A 159 -10.42 -0.10 10.50
CA ALA A 159 -8.99 -0.25 10.68
C ALA A 159 -8.18 0.59 9.67
N VAL A 160 -8.55 0.55 8.38
CA VAL A 160 -7.90 1.34 7.33
C VAL A 160 -8.09 2.84 7.57
N VAL A 161 -9.30 3.28 7.91
CA VAL A 161 -9.58 4.70 8.19
C VAL A 161 -8.75 5.19 9.37
N VAL A 162 -8.72 4.43 10.48
CA VAL A 162 -7.94 4.78 11.68
C VAL A 162 -6.44 4.80 11.37
N SER A 163 -5.91 3.78 10.70
CA SER A 163 -4.50 3.73 10.30
C SER A 163 -4.12 4.95 9.46
N VAL A 164 -4.97 5.35 8.50
CA VAL A 164 -4.68 6.52 7.66
C VAL A 164 -4.71 7.83 8.43
N LEU A 165 -5.64 8.00 9.36
CA LEU A 165 -5.62 9.18 10.23
C LEU A 165 -4.30 9.25 10.99
N VAL A 166 -3.84 8.14 11.56
CA VAL A 166 -2.53 8.06 12.22
C VAL A 166 -1.39 8.42 11.26
N MET A 167 -1.39 7.88 10.04
CA MET A 167 -0.38 8.18 9.02
C MET A 167 -0.37 9.65 8.61
N LEU A 168 -1.54 10.30 8.49
CA LEU A 168 -1.63 11.74 8.18
C LEU A 168 -0.95 12.59 9.26
N PHE A 169 -1.14 12.25 10.54
CA PHE A 169 -0.45 12.91 11.65
C PHE A 169 1.06 12.57 11.69
N ALA A 170 1.43 11.35 11.32
CA ALA A 170 2.82 10.88 11.35
C ALA A 170 3.65 11.31 10.12
N ALA A 171 3.02 11.80 9.05
CA ALA A 171 3.66 12.10 7.78
C ALA A 171 4.76 13.17 7.84
N ASP A 172 4.49 14.27 8.55
CA ASP A 172 5.45 15.37 8.67
C ASP A 172 6.65 14.98 9.58
N PRO A 173 6.45 14.34 10.76
CA PRO A 173 7.54 13.82 11.59
C PRO A 173 8.41 12.76 10.89
N LEU A 174 7.79 11.73 10.30
CA LEU A 174 8.52 10.62 9.66
C LEU A 174 9.36 11.12 8.48
N ALA A 175 8.87 12.11 7.76
CA ALA A 175 9.64 12.66 6.67
C ALA A 175 10.81 13.54 7.10
N LYS A 176 10.70 14.22 8.25
CA LYS A 176 11.88 14.90 8.83
C LYS A 176 12.93 13.88 9.20
N LEU A 177 12.51 12.80 9.88
CA LEU A 177 13.40 11.68 10.23
C LEU A 177 14.12 11.11 9.00
N ILE A 178 13.39 10.84 7.91
CA ILE A 178 13.99 10.31 6.67
C ILE A 178 14.95 11.31 6.02
N ASN A 179 14.62 12.61 6.02
CA ASN A 179 15.53 13.63 5.48
C ASN A 179 16.81 13.72 6.32
N ASP A 180 16.69 13.68 7.65
CA ASP A 180 17.83 13.77 8.56
C ASP A 180 18.74 12.53 8.42
N ILE A 181 18.16 11.33 8.30
CA ILE A 181 18.91 10.09 8.03
C ILE A 181 19.63 10.16 6.67
N ALA A 182 18.99 10.71 5.63
CA ALA A 182 19.59 10.82 4.29
C ALA A 182 20.69 11.88 4.19
N THR A 183 20.84 12.76 5.19
CA THR A 183 21.91 13.77 5.27
C THR A 183 23.15 13.33 6.05
N VAL A 184 23.11 12.17 6.72
CA VAL A 184 24.24 11.56 7.43
C VAL A 184 24.86 10.48 6.56
#